data_AF-A0A0F9Y5Y9-F1
#
_entry.id   AF-A0A0F9Y5Y9-F1
#
_cell.length_a   1.000
_cell.length_b   1.000
_cell.length_c   1.000
_cell.angle_alpha   90.00
_cell.angle_beta   90.00
_cell.angle_gamma   90.00
#
_symmetry.space_group_name_H-M   'P 1'
#
loop_
_entity.id
_entity.type
_entity.pdbx_description
1 polymer ?
#
loop_
_entity_poly.entity_id
_entity_poly.type
_entity_poly.pdbx_seq_one_letter_code
_entity_poly.pdbx_strand_id
1 'polypeptide(L)'
;MTRILSRAARPCLRRLSVEATHVRGAFAHNFSTSDAQHASPGLRAVPEGAQPPIDFAPVTKPPSARPIDTRKSQMIRTYTSLLRTTPLILFFQHSNLTAVEWAAVRRELKKALDGVAPMTAAPGAEPLDLSPRVQLQVLRTNMLNVALKLVEFYNPEVAASSTSTKRTSKGPIVHDLSEAAYEQVKNAEISPESAYAQIEPLMVGPLAGLIIPAVSPAHVAAALSVLAPVPGKFPAPTRKKNPGYYDPIFQNGLAKLMLIGGRIEGKVFDQAGVHWVGGIEGGIDGLRAQLVAILQGAGLGITSTLEGGSRSLWLALEGRKEQLEGESKGEAPTSS
;
A
#
# COMPACT_ATOMS: atom_id res chain seq x y z
N MET A 1 -32.62 38.28 -37.68
CA MET A 1 -33.88 37.60 -37.31
C MET A 1 -33.90 36.24 -37.98
N THR A 2 -34.24 35.19 -37.21
CA THR A 2 -34.89 33.92 -37.62
C THR A 2 -34.25 33.08 -38.74
N ARG A 3 -33.49 32.03 -38.38
CA ARG A 3 -33.93 30.62 -38.19
C ARG A 3 -34.24 29.87 -39.49
N ILE A 4 -33.28 29.04 -39.93
CA ILE A 4 -33.52 27.85 -40.75
C ILE A 4 -32.88 26.66 -40.02
N LEU A 5 -33.70 25.64 -39.80
CA LEU A 5 -33.38 24.39 -39.11
C LEU A 5 -32.63 23.45 -40.06
N SER A 6 -31.47 22.95 -39.66
CA SER A 6 -30.83 21.79 -40.28
C SER A 6 -30.36 20.78 -39.22
N ARG A 7 -31.04 19.64 -39.26
CA ARG A 7 -30.82 18.35 -38.61
C ARG A 7 -29.33 17.97 -38.51
N ALA A 8 -28.83 17.75 -37.29
CA ALA A 8 -27.53 17.10 -37.05
C ALA A 8 -27.70 15.95 -36.05
N ALA A 9 -27.20 14.79 -36.45
CA ALA A 9 -27.38 13.49 -35.82
C ALA A 9 -26.66 13.35 -34.48
N ARG A 10 -27.28 12.60 -33.57
CA ARG A 10 -26.72 12.21 -32.27
C ARG A 10 -25.62 11.17 -32.49
N PRO A 11 -24.42 11.30 -31.90
CA PRO A 11 -23.40 10.26 -31.98
C PRO A 11 -23.73 9.14 -30.98
N CYS A 12 -23.94 7.94 -31.51
CA CYS A 12 -24.11 6.69 -30.78
C CYS A 12 -22.79 6.27 -30.11
N LEU A 13 -22.91 5.78 -28.87
CA LEU A 13 -21.84 5.20 -28.08
C LEU A 13 -21.29 3.93 -28.76
N ARG A 14 -20.02 3.96 -29.16
CA ARG A 14 -19.25 2.80 -29.63
C ARG A 14 -18.85 1.94 -28.42
N ARG A 15 -19.53 0.81 -28.24
CA ARG A 15 -18.99 -0.33 -27.48
C ARG A 15 -18.02 -1.10 -28.38
N LEU A 16 -16.80 -1.28 -27.91
CA LEU A 16 -15.85 -2.22 -28.53
C LEU A 16 -16.31 -3.64 -28.19
N SER A 17 -16.84 -4.32 -29.20
CA SER A 17 -17.11 -5.76 -29.17
C SER A 17 -15.92 -6.45 -29.85
N VAL A 18 -15.34 -7.43 -29.18
CA VAL A 18 -14.28 -8.28 -29.72
C VAL A 18 -14.94 -9.30 -30.66
N GLU A 19 -14.53 -9.26 -31.90
CA GLU A 19 -15.03 -10.07 -33.01
C GLU A 19 -14.38 -11.46 -32.95
N ALA A 20 -15.19 -12.49 -32.69
CA ALA A 20 -14.85 -13.88 -32.90
C ALA A 20 -15.44 -14.31 -34.25
N THR A 21 -14.58 -14.80 -35.14
CA THR A 21 -14.90 -15.32 -36.47
C THR A 21 -15.93 -16.45 -36.40
N HIS A 22 -17.10 -16.23 -37.01
CA HIS A 22 -18.15 -17.23 -37.17
C HIS A 22 -18.05 -17.84 -38.58
N VAL A 23 -17.76 -19.15 -38.65
CA VAL A 23 -18.12 -19.98 -39.80
C VAL A 23 -19.61 -20.29 -39.70
N ARG A 24 -20.33 -20.12 -40.81
CA ARG A 24 -21.76 -20.41 -40.97
C ARG A 24 -22.02 -21.91 -40.98
N GLY A 25 -22.96 -22.34 -40.16
CA GLY A 25 -23.72 -23.59 -40.31
C GLY A 25 -25.10 -23.37 -39.72
N ALA A 26 -26.08 -23.10 -40.58
CA ALA A 26 -27.48 -23.02 -40.21
C ALA A 26 -27.97 -24.41 -39.75
N PHE A 27 -28.80 -24.49 -38.71
CA PHE A 27 -29.99 -25.34 -38.64
C PHE A 27 -30.80 -25.02 -37.36
N ALA A 28 -32.06 -25.41 -37.42
CA ALA A 28 -33.22 -24.87 -36.74
C ALA A 28 -33.28 -25.01 -35.20
N HIS A 29 -34.11 -24.15 -34.62
CA HIS A 29 -34.68 -24.23 -33.28
C HIS A 29 -35.19 -25.63 -32.93
N ASN A 30 -34.96 -26.05 -31.68
CA ASN A 30 -35.92 -26.76 -30.84
C ASN A 30 -35.57 -26.54 -29.37
N PHE A 31 -36.51 -25.97 -28.62
CA PHE A 31 -36.52 -25.99 -27.16
C PHE A 31 -36.71 -27.46 -26.72
N SER A 32 -35.81 -27.97 -25.88
CA SER A 32 -35.99 -29.25 -25.21
C SER A 32 -35.64 -29.11 -23.74
N THR A 33 -36.67 -29.09 -22.91
CA THR A 33 -36.58 -29.31 -21.46
C THR A 33 -36.36 -30.80 -21.26
N SER A 34 -35.13 -31.22 -20.97
CA SER A 34 -34.85 -32.58 -20.50
C SER A 34 -34.53 -32.52 -19.01
N ASP A 35 -35.51 -32.94 -18.22
CA ASP A 35 -35.34 -33.42 -16.85
C ASP A 35 -34.19 -34.45 -16.82
N ALA A 36 -33.13 -34.13 -16.07
CA ALA A 36 -32.16 -35.13 -15.66
C ALA A 36 -32.72 -35.82 -14.41
N GLN A 37 -33.42 -36.93 -14.63
CA GLN A 37 -33.74 -37.90 -13.58
C GLN A 37 -32.43 -38.46 -13.01
N HIS A 38 -31.95 -37.89 -11.91
CA HIS A 38 -30.99 -38.58 -11.06
C HIS A 38 -31.75 -39.65 -10.26
N ALA A 39 -31.53 -40.90 -10.63
CA ALA A 39 -31.96 -42.07 -9.88
C ALA A 39 -31.37 -42.02 -8.46
N SER A 40 -32.24 -42.05 -7.45
CA SER A 40 -31.88 -42.27 -6.06
C SER A 40 -31.38 -43.71 -5.88
N PRO A 41 -30.12 -43.97 -5.46
CA PRO A 41 -29.78 -45.25 -4.90
C PRO A 41 -30.44 -45.37 -3.52
N GLY A 42 -31.03 -46.53 -3.25
CA GLY A 42 -31.85 -46.80 -2.07
C GLY A 42 -31.21 -46.36 -0.75
N LEU A 43 -32.09 -45.89 0.14
CA LEU A 43 -31.82 -45.59 1.54
C LEU A 43 -31.20 -46.81 2.25
N ARG A 44 -29.88 -46.87 2.30
CA ARG A 44 -29.17 -47.51 3.41
C ARG A 44 -29.11 -46.50 4.53
N ALA A 45 -29.69 -46.84 5.68
CA ALA A 45 -29.57 -46.06 6.90
C ALA A 45 -28.08 -45.85 7.21
N VAL A 46 -27.62 -44.61 6.98
CA VAL A 46 -26.27 -44.18 7.34
C VAL A 46 -26.27 -43.98 8.85
N PRO A 47 -25.33 -44.58 9.61
CA PRO A 47 -25.18 -44.24 11.01
C PRO A 47 -24.81 -42.75 11.12
N GLU A 48 -25.50 -42.06 12.01
CA GLU A 48 -25.28 -40.67 12.38
C GLU A 48 -23.80 -40.45 12.72
N GLY A 49 -23.02 -39.87 11.80
CA GLY A 49 -21.60 -39.54 12.03
C GLY A 49 -20.62 -39.63 10.86
N ALA A 50 -20.98 -40.18 9.69
CA ALA A 50 -20.02 -40.30 8.57
C ALA A 50 -20.00 -39.05 7.67
N GLN A 51 -19.09 -38.11 7.93
CA GLN A 51 -18.79 -37.05 6.95
C GLN A 51 -18.26 -37.69 5.66
N PRO A 52 -18.79 -37.34 4.47
CA PRO A 52 -18.24 -37.86 3.22
C PRO A 52 -16.77 -37.46 3.11
N PRO A 53 -15.88 -38.34 2.59
CA PRO A 53 -14.49 -37.99 2.37
C PRO A 53 -14.42 -36.73 1.50
N ILE A 54 -13.56 -35.80 1.90
CA ILE A 54 -13.42 -34.41 1.39
C ILE A 54 -12.99 -34.38 -0.10
N ASP A 55 -12.82 -35.55 -0.73
CA ASP A 55 -12.22 -35.78 -2.04
C ASP A 55 -13.08 -35.40 -3.25
N PHE A 56 -14.35 -35.03 -3.06
CA PHE A 56 -15.22 -34.61 -4.18
C PHE A 56 -15.21 -33.09 -4.44
N ALA A 57 -14.43 -32.30 -3.71
CA ALA A 57 -14.36 -30.86 -3.92
C ALA A 57 -13.54 -30.51 -5.20
N PRO A 58 -14.00 -29.56 -6.04
CA PRO A 58 -13.22 -29.09 -7.18
C PRO A 58 -11.92 -28.43 -6.72
N VAL A 59 -10.85 -28.55 -7.52
CA VAL A 59 -9.54 -27.94 -7.21
C VAL A 59 -9.64 -26.43 -6.99
N THR A 60 -10.51 -25.76 -7.74
CA THR A 60 -10.71 -24.31 -7.66
C THR A 60 -11.69 -23.89 -6.56
N LYS A 61 -12.41 -24.84 -5.95
CA LYS A 61 -13.41 -24.62 -4.88
C LYS A 61 -13.15 -25.60 -3.73
N PRO A 62 -12.02 -25.45 -2.99
CA PRO A 62 -11.80 -26.22 -1.78
C PRO A 62 -12.87 -25.88 -0.73
N PRO A 63 -13.15 -26.79 0.21
CA PRO A 63 -14.11 -26.53 1.29
C PRO A 63 -13.60 -25.41 2.20
N SER A 64 -14.47 -24.46 2.49
CA SER A 64 -14.17 -23.25 3.26
C SER A 64 -15.12 -23.12 4.45
N ALA A 65 -14.69 -22.38 5.49
CA ALA A 65 -15.49 -22.16 6.70
C ALA A 65 -16.83 -21.46 6.42
N ARG A 66 -16.87 -20.63 5.37
CA ARG A 66 -18.05 -19.91 4.91
C ARG A 66 -18.25 -20.11 3.42
N PRO A 67 -19.47 -19.96 2.88
CA PRO A 67 -19.73 -20.14 1.46
C PRO A 67 -18.89 -19.17 0.60
N ILE A 68 -18.21 -19.70 -0.42
CA ILE A 68 -17.30 -18.92 -1.28
C ILE A 68 -18.04 -17.98 -2.24
N ASP A 69 -19.29 -18.28 -2.59
CA ASP A 69 -20.04 -17.53 -3.61
C ASP A 69 -20.51 -16.16 -3.10
N THR A 70 -20.36 -15.92 -1.78
CA THR A 70 -20.75 -14.63 -1.19
C THR A 70 -19.72 -13.55 -1.49
N ARG A 71 -20.22 -12.33 -1.75
CA ARG A 71 -19.39 -11.13 -1.90
C ARG A 71 -18.42 -10.92 -0.72
N LYS A 72 -18.84 -11.26 0.50
CA LYS A 72 -18.03 -11.12 1.72
C LYS A 72 -16.75 -11.98 1.64
N SER A 73 -16.90 -13.27 1.30
CA SER A 73 -15.77 -14.19 1.16
C SER A 73 -14.80 -13.75 0.05
N GLN A 74 -15.33 -13.30 -1.09
CA GLN A 74 -14.51 -12.80 -2.19
C GLN A 74 -13.74 -11.54 -1.80
N MET A 75 -14.38 -10.59 -1.10
CA MET A 75 -13.71 -9.38 -0.62
C MET A 75 -12.58 -9.68 0.36
N ILE A 76 -12.76 -10.64 1.28
CA ILE A 76 -11.71 -11.06 2.20
C ILE A 76 -10.51 -11.61 1.41
N ARG A 77 -10.74 -12.51 0.46
CA ARG A 77 -9.67 -13.06 -0.41
C ARG A 77 -8.94 -11.98 -1.20
N THR A 78 -9.66 -10.99 -1.73
CA THR A 78 -9.06 -9.86 -2.43
C THR A 78 -8.21 -9.02 -1.49
N TYR A 79 -8.70 -8.72 -0.28
CA TYR A 79 -7.98 -7.93 0.70
C TYR A 79 -6.77 -8.65 1.30
N THR A 80 -6.83 -9.97 1.54
CA THR A 80 -5.64 -10.72 2.00
C THR A 80 -4.56 -10.74 0.93
N SER A 81 -4.93 -10.95 -0.34
CA SER A 81 -3.99 -10.86 -1.46
C SER A 81 -3.39 -9.45 -1.58
N LEU A 82 -4.21 -8.41 -1.43
CA LEU A 82 -3.76 -7.02 -1.47
C LEU A 82 -2.76 -6.76 -0.35
N LEU A 83 -3.12 -7.04 0.91
CA LEU A 83 -2.28 -6.79 2.08
C LEU A 83 -0.92 -7.52 2.05
N ARG A 84 -0.85 -8.67 1.38
CA ARG A 84 0.41 -9.42 1.19
C ARG A 84 1.27 -8.89 0.05
N THR A 85 0.64 -8.39 -1.02
CA THR A 85 1.37 -7.96 -2.23
C THR A 85 1.75 -6.49 -2.21
N THR A 86 1.00 -5.65 -1.51
CA THR A 86 1.23 -4.21 -1.48
C THR A 86 1.93 -3.83 -0.17
N PRO A 87 3.18 -3.35 -0.24
CA PRO A 87 3.92 -2.95 0.94
C PRO A 87 3.42 -1.62 1.52
N LEU A 88 2.71 -0.80 0.74
CA LEU A 88 2.32 0.55 1.12
C LEU A 88 0.84 0.82 0.85
N ILE A 89 0.11 1.11 1.92
CA ILE A 89 -1.31 1.48 1.88
C ILE A 89 -1.52 2.70 2.78
N LEU A 90 -2.07 3.79 2.24
CA LEU A 90 -2.50 4.94 3.06
C LEU A 90 -4.01 4.88 3.28
N PHE A 91 -4.46 5.11 4.51
CA PHE A 91 -5.86 5.08 4.89
C PHE A 91 -6.43 6.48 4.99
N PHE A 92 -7.52 6.70 4.25
CA PHE A 92 -8.31 7.91 4.24
C PHE A 92 -9.70 7.62 4.78
N GLN A 93 -10.18 8.47 5.69
CA GLN A 93 -11.59 8.55 6.00
C GLN A 93 -12.29 9.34 4.90
N HIS A 94 -13.45 8.88 4.47
CA HIS A 94 -14.22 9.57 3.43
C HIS A 94 -15.66 9.82 3.89
N SER A 95 -16.14 11.06 3.79
CA SER A 95 -17.50 11.42 4.22
C SER A 95 -18.39 11.75 3.01
N ASN A 96 -19.32 10.85 2.65
CA ASN A 96 -20.36 11.09 1.64
C ASN A 96 -19.87 11.77 0.34
N LEU A 97 -18.80 11.25 -0.27
CA LEU A 97 -18.34 11.71 -1.58
C LEU A 97 -19.27 11.24 -2.69
N THR A 98 -19.55 12.13 -3.64
CA THR A 98 -20.31 11.79 -4.85
C THR A 98 -19.41 11.12 -5.90
N ALA A 99 -20.01 10.44 -6.88
CA ALA A 99 -19.26 9.80 -7.96
C ALA A 99 -18.44 10.81 -8.78
N VAL A 100 -18.96 12.04 -8.95
CA VAL A 100 -18.28 13.12 -9.67
C VAL A 100 -17.07 13.63 -8.90
N GLU A 101 -17.19 13.78 -7.58
CA GLU A 101 -16.09 14.15 -6.69
C GLU A 101 -14.99 13.06 -6.72
N TRP A 102 -15.35 11.77 -6.63
CA TRP A 102 -14.40 10.67 -6.75
C TRP A 102 -13.65 10.68 -8.09
N ALA A 103 -14.36 10.94 -9.19
CA ALA A 103 -13.75 11.03 -10.51
C ALA A 103 -12.77 12.21 -10.60
N ALA A 104 -13.12 13.37 -10.03
CA ALA A 104 -12.24 14.54 -9.97
C ALA A 104 -10.99 14.26 -9.13
N VAL A 105 -11.14 13.66 -7.94
CA VAL A 105 -10.00 13.31 -7.07
C VAL A 105 -9.05 12.35 -7.76
N ARG A 106 -9.58 11.29 -8.40
CA ARG A 106 -8.77 10.31 -9.14
C ARG A 106 -8.08 10.92 -10.36
N ARG A 107 -8.71 11.88 -11.03
CA ARG A 107 -8.13 12.59 -12.18
C ARG A 107 -6.90 13.39 -11.76
N GLU A 108 -7.00 14.20 -10.71
CA GLU A 108 -5.87 15.02 -10.24
C GLU A 108 -4.77 14.14 -9.63
N LEU A 109 -5.14 13.05 -8.93
CA LEU A 109 -4.18 12.08 -8.43
C LEU A 109 -3.38 11.45 -9.56
N LYS A 110 -4.05 10.97 -10.62
CA LYS A 110 -3.37 10.39 -11.79
C LYS A 110 -2.43 11.41 -12.43
N LYS A 111 -2.89 12.65 -12.61
CA LYS A 111 -2.07 13.74 -13.17
C LYS A 111 -0.82 14.03 -12.33
N ALA A 112 -0.92 13.95 -11.01
CA ALA A 112 0.22 14.16 -10.13
C ALA A 112 1.22 13.00 -10.17
N LEU A 113 0.73 11.76 -10.25
CA LEU A 113 1.58 10.58 -10.38
C LEU A 113 2.31 10.52 -11.73
N ASP A 114 1.62 10.86 -12.82
CA ASP A 114 2.21 10.94 -14.17
C ASP A 114 3.35 11.99 -14.24
N GLY A 115 3.40 12.94 -13.30
CA GLY A 115 4.46 13.95 -13.18
C GLY A 115 5.69 13.48 -12.40
N VAL A 116 5.67 12.28 -11.81
CA VAL A 116 6.79 11.71 -11.04
C VAL A 116 7.68 10.89 -11.98
N ALA A 117 8.99 11.03 -11.82
CA ALA A 117 9.94 10.23 -12.60
C ALA A 117 9.75 8.73 -12.33
N PRO A 118 9.86 7.87 -13.36
CA PRO A 118 9.68 6.43 -13.20
C PRO A 118 10.73 5.85 -12.26
N MET A 119 10.34 4.81 -11.51
CA MET A 119 11.20 4.21 -10.51
C MET A 119 12.22 3.29 -11.17
N THR A 120 13.50 3.55 -10.95
CA THR A 120 14.60 2.66 -11.34
C THR A 120 14.90 1.75 -10.15
N ALA A 121 14.43 0.50 -10.19
CA ALA A 121 14.59 -0.45 -9.07
C ALA A 121 16.05 -0.88 -8.84
N ALA A 122 16.90 -0.80 -9.86
CA ALA A 122 18.34 -1.07 -9.80
C ALA A 122 19.07 -0.38 -10.97
N PRO A 123 20.36 0.01 -10.83
CA PRO A 123 21.15 0.49 -11.95
C PRO A 123 21.27 -0.62 -13.01
N GLY A 124 20.51 -0.50 -14.10
CA GLY A 124 20.44 -1.48 -15.20
C GLY A 124 19.10 -2.22 -15.37
N ALA A 125 18.11 -2.01 -14.50
CA ALA A 125 16.77 -2.55 -14.66
C ALA A 125 15.85 -1.57 -15.40
N GLU A 126 14.92 -2.11 -16.21
CA GLU A 126 13.90 -1.32 -16.91
C GLU A 126 13.11 -0.43 -15.93
N PRO A 127 12.84 0.84 -16.29
CA PRO A 127 12.08 1.74 -15.44
C PRO A 127 10.65 1.23 -15.26
N LEU A 128 10.27 0.94 -14.02
CA LEU A 128 8.93 0.47 -13.71
C LEU A 128 8.02 1.68 -13.49
N ASP A 129 7.06 1.88 -14.40
CA ASP A 129 6.00 2.86 -14.20
C ASP A 129 4.98 2.35 -13.18
N LEU A 130 4.93 3.02 -12.03
CA LEU A 130 4.01 2.69 -10.94
C LEU A 130 2.66 3.42 -11.08
N SER A 131 2.63 4.52 -11.84
CA SER A 131 1.46 5.40 -12.03
C SER A 131 0.16 4.65 -12.35
N PRO A 132 0.11 3.69 -13.29
CA PRO A 132 -1.13 2.99 -13.62
C PRO A 132 -1.57 1.98 -12.55
N ARG A 133 -0.64 1.55 -11.68
CA ARG A 133 -0.90 0.54 -10.65
C ARG A 133 -1.30 1.17 -9.31
N VAL A 134 -1.06 2.47 -9.11
CA VAL A 134 -1.53 3.18 -7.92
C VAL A 134 -3.03 3.42 -8.04
N GLN A 135 -3.77 2.99 -7.01
CA GLN A 135 -5.23 3.04 -7.03
C GLN A 135 -5.78 3.60 -5.73
N LEU A 136 -6.76 4.49 -5.86
CA LEU A 136 -7.56 5.01 -4.75
C LEU A 136 -8.90 4.27 -4.70
N GLN A 137 -8.98 3.29 -3.80
CA GLN A 137 -10.11 2.37 -3.69
C GLN A 137 -10.89 2.59 -2.38
N VAL A 138 -12.22 2.53 -2.45
CA VAL A 138 -13.07 2.47 -1.26
C VAL A 138 -13.02 1.06 -0.67
N LEU A 139 -12.65 0.96 0.60
CA LEU A 139 -12.51 -0.31 1.31
C LEU A 139 -13.70 -0.55 2.24
N ARG A 140 -14.02 -1.82 2.46
CA ARG A 140 -15.07 -2.22 3.41
C ARG A 140 -14.41 -2.62 4.71
N THR A 141 -14.53 -1.77 5.72
CA THR A 141 -13.86 -1.88 7.01
C THR A 141 -14.04 -3.23 7.67
N ASN A 142 -15.26 -3.73 7.79
CA ASN A 142 -15.51 -5.04 8.44
C ASN A 142 -14.79 -6.21 7.74
N MET A 143 -14.64 -6.17 6.41
CA MET A 143 -13.96 -7.25 5.67
C MET A 143 -12.45 -7.04 5.68
N LEU A 144 -12.00 -5.79 5.65
CA LEU A 144 -10.59 -5.43 5.79
C LEU A 144 -10.05 -5.81 7.17
N ASN A 145 -10.84 -5.61 8.23
CA ASN A 145 -10.50 -6.00 9.59
C ASN A 145 -10.22 -7.51 9.65
N VAL A 146 -11.12 -8.34 9.13
CA VAL A 146 -10.92 -9.80 9.07
C VAL A 146 -9.68 -10.16 8.26
N ALA A 147 -9.44 -9.48 7.14
CA ALA A 147 -8.27 -9.72 6.30
C ALA A 147 -6.96 -9.37 7.03
N LEU A 148 -6.92 -8.31 7.85
CA LEU A 148 -5.75 -7.97 8.65
C LEU A 148 -5.46 -9.02 9.71
N LYS A 149 -6.50 -9.50 10.42
CA LYS A 149 -6.35 -10.61 11.38
C LYS A 149 -5.78 -11.87 10.72
N LEU A 150 -6.27 -12.20 9.52
CA LEU A 150 -5.76 -13.33 8.75
C LEU A 150 -4.30 -13.13 8.31
N VAL A 151 -3.89 -11.92 7.95
CA VAL A 151 -2.50 -11.68 7.52
C VAL A 151 -1.53 -11.74 8.70
N GLU A 152 -1.96 -11.41 9.90
CA GLU A 152 -1.08 -11.34 11.08
C GLU A 152 -1.08 -12.63 11.92
N PHE A 153 -2.25 -13.22 12.17
CA PHE A 153 -2.38 -14.35 13.10
C PHE A 153 -2.41 -15.72 12.41
N TYR A 154 -2.71 -15.79 11.11
CA TYR A 154 -2.80 -17.07 10.40
C TYR A 154 -1.50 -17.43 9.69
N ASN A 155 -0.90 -18.56 10.10
CA ASN A 155 0.28 -19.12 9.47
C ASN A 155 -0.06 -20.44 8.74
N PRO A 156 0.01 -20.47 7.39
CA PRO A 156 -0.39 -21.65 6.62
C PRO A 156 0.51 -22.86 6.87
N GLU A 157 1.78 -22.65 7.20
CA GLU A 157 2.75 -23.72 7.47
C GLU A 157 2.44 -24.48 8.76
N VAL A 158 2.08 -23.74 9.82
CA VAL A 158 1.64 -24.32 11.11
C VAL A 158 0.30 -25.04 10.95
N ALA A 159 -0.59 -24.47 10.15
CA ALA A 159 -1.86 -25.13 9.81
C ALA A 159 -1.64 -26.42 8.99
N ALA A 160 -0.63 -26.48 8.11
CA ALA A 160 -0.34 -27.66 7.32
C ALA A 160 0.20 -28.83 8.17
N SER A 161 1.02 -28.54 9.17
CA SER A 161 1.62 -29.54 10.06
C SER A 161 0.66 -30.05 11.13
N SER A 162 -0.35 -29.27 11.48
CA SER A 162 -1.36 -29.61 12.50
C SER A 162 -2.22 -30.82 12.08
N THR A 163 -2.40 -31.77 13.01
CA THR A 163 -3.22 -32.99 12.81
C THR A 163 -4.71 -32.68 12.73
N SER A 164 -5.17 -31.57 13.32
CA SER A 164 -6.57 -31.14 13.29
C SER A 164 -7.04 -30.60 11.93
N THR A 165 -6.11 -30.25 11.05
CA THR A 165 -6.44 -29.66 9.75
C THR A 165 -7.01 -30.71 8.81
N LYS A 166 -8.21 -30.42 8.27
CA LYS A 166 -8.84 -31.24 7.23
C LYS A 166 -7.91 -31.38 6.01
N ARG A 167 -7.64 -32.63 5.61
CA ARG A 167 -6.82 -32.97 4.45
C ARG A 167 -7.68 -33.54 3.35
N THR A 168 -7.36 -33.15 2.12
CA THR A 168 -7.86 -33.79 0.90
C THR A 168 -6.79 -34.73 0.35
N SER A 169 -7.14 -35.59 -0.59
CA SER A 169 -6.18 -36.39 -1.39
C SER A 169 -5.03 -35.57 -2.00
N LYS A 170 -5.21 -34.26 -2.20
CA LYS A 170 -4.22 -33.35 -2.78
C LYS A 170 -3.41 -32.55 -1.77
N GLY A 171 -3.74 -32.65 -0.48
CA GLY A 171 -3.01 -31.96 0.59
C GLY A 171 -3.90 -31.27 1.64
N PRO A 172 -3.27 -30.60 2.63
CA PRO A 172 -3.97 -29.88 3.68
C PRO A 172 -4.66 -28.62 3.17
N ILE A 173 -5.85 -28.34 3.69
CA ILE A 173 -6.66 -27.18 3.28
C ILE A 173 -6.19 -25.94 4.08
N VAL A 174 -5.27 -25.17 3.50
CA VAL A 174 -4.57 -24.05 4.18
C VAL A 174 -4.80 -22.68 3.54
N HIS A 175 -5.89 -22.52 2.79
CA HIS A 175 -6.22 -21.22 2.20
C HIS A 175 -6.85 -20.27 3.25
N ASP A 176 -6.84 -18.97 2.97
CA ASP A 176 -7.29 -17.92 3.91
C ASP A 176 -8.77 -18.04 4.38
N LEU A 177 -9.61 -18.74 3.61
CA LEU A 177 -11.03 -18.97 3.93
C LEU A 177 -11.28 -20.36 4.56
N SER A 178 -10.23 -21.10 4.88
CA SER A 178 -10.31 -22.43 5.48
C SER A 178 -10.87 -22.37 6.89
N GLU A 179 -11.39 -23.51 7.36
CA GLU A 179 -11.84 -23.69 8.74
C GLU A 179 -10.68 -23.53 9.74
N ALA A 180 -9.50 -24.04 9.39
CA ALA A 180 -8.28 -23.84 10.19
C ALA A 180 -7.94 -22.36 10.37
N ALA A 181 -8.01 -21.56 9.30
CA ALA A 181 -7.78 -20.11 9.38
C ALA A 181 -8.84 -19.41 10.26
N TYR A 182 -10.10 -19.84 10.14
CA TYR A 182 -11.18 -19.30 10.94
C TYR A 182 -11.02 -19.60 12.44
N GLU A 183 -10.67 -20.84 12.79
CA GLU A 183 -10.45 -21.25 14.18
C GLU A 183 -9.23 -20.56 14.79
N GLN A 184 -8.11 -20.49 14.06
CA GLN A 184 -6.91 -19.78 14.53
C GLN A 184 -7.18 -18.30 14.79
N VAL A 185 -7.84 -17.60 13.86
CA VAL A 185 -8.18 -16.18 14.05
C VAL A 185 -9.21 -15.97 15.16
N LYS A 186 -10.14 -16.91 15.36
CA LYS A 186 -11.15 -16.83 16.42
C LYS A 186 -10.53 -17.01 17.80
N ASN A 187 -9.54 -17.89 17.92
CA ASN A 187 -8.89 -18.24 19.18
C ASN A 187 -7.63 -17.40 19.45
N ALA A 188 -7.16 -16.61 18.48
CA ALA A 188 -5.98 -15.77 18.64
C ALA A 188 -6.20 -14.67 19.67
N GLU A 189 -5.29 -14.59 20.64
CA GLU A 189 -5.22 -13.48 21.58
C GLU A 189 -4.60 -12.26 20.89
N ILE A 190 -5.31 -11.13 20.94
CA ILE A 190 -4.87 -9.89 20.30
C ILE A 190 -3.91 -9.19 21.26
N SER A 191 -2.61 -9.31 21.01
CA SER A 191 -1.60 -8.54 21.74
C SER A 191 -1.70 -7.05 21.41
N PRO A 192 -1.59 -6.13 22.38
CA PRO A 192 -1.64 -4.69 22.13
C PRO A 192 -0.48 -4.19 21.25
N GLU A 193 0.63 -4.94 21.20
CA GLU A 193 1.79 -4.62 20.36
C GLU A 193 1.64 -5.08 18.90
N SER A 194 0.56 -5.80 18.57
CA SER A 194 0.29 -6.28 17.21
C SER A 194 0.00 -5.12 16.25
N ALA A 195 0.39 -5.26 14.99
CA ALA A 195 0.12 -4.26 13.96
C ALA A 195 -1.41 -4.09 13.75
N TYR A 196 -2.17 -5.17 13.93
CA TYR A 196 -3.62 -5.16 13.93
C TYR A 196 -4.19 -4.30 15.06
N ALA A 197 -3.70 -4.44 16.29
CA ALA A 197 -4.21 -3.66 17.43
C ALA A 197 -3.96 -2.16 17.25
N GLN A 198 -2.83 -1.78 16.66
CA GLN A 198 -2.51 -0.38 16.38
C GLN A 198 -3.42 0.22 15.29
N ILE A 199 -3.80 -0.57 14.28
CA ILE A 199 -4.59 -0.07 13.16
C ILE A 199 -6.11 -0.18 13.35
N GLU A 200 -6.58 -1.08 14.23
CA GLU A 200 -7.99 -1.30 14.49
C GLU A 200 -8.76 -0.02 14.90
N PRO A 201 -8.23 0.85 15.78
CA PRO A 201 -8.87 2.13 16.12
C PRO A 201 -9.01 3.07 14.92
N LEU A 202 -8.07 3.01 13.98
CA LEU A 202 -8.06 3.82 12.77
C LEU A 202 -9.10 3.34 11.74
N MET A 203 -9.67 2.14 11.94
CA MET A 203 -10.57 1.49 11.00
C MET A 203 -12.06 1.68 11.30
N VAL A 204 -12.40 2.67 12.12
CA VAL A 204 -13.78 2.99 12.48
C VAL A 204 -14.39 3.95 11.45
N GLY A 205 -15.48 3.51 10.81
CA GLY A 205 -16.24 4.31 9.85
C GLY A 205 -15.97 3.97 8.38
N PRO A 206 -16.33 4.85 7.42
CA PRO A 206 -16.06 4.66 6.00
C PRO A 206 -14.59 4.95 5.65
N LEU A 207 -13.91 3.97 5.04
CA LEU A 207 -12.49 4.04 4.68
C LEU A 207 -12.23 3.90 3.18
N ALA A 208 -11.23 4.63 2.71
CA ALA A 208 -10.60 4.46 1.41
C ALA A 208 -9.12 4.18 1.61
N GLY A 209 -8.55 3.31 0.79
CA GLY A 209 -7.12 3.01 0.75
C GLY A 209 -6.51 3.57 -0.52
N LEU A 210 -5.42 4.32 -0.38
CA LEU A 210 -4.49 4.55 -1.48
C LEU A 210 -3.47 3.42 -1.49
N ILE A 211 -3.53 2.60 -2.52
CA ILE A 211 -2.71 1.40 -2.65
C ILE A 211 -1.54 1.71 -3.57
N ILE A 212 -0.33 1.52 -3.07
CA ILE A 212 0.91 1.74 -3.83
C ILE A 212 1.68 0.40 -3.85
N PRO A 213 1.93 -0.20 -5.04
CA PRO A 213 2.54 -1.53 -5.13
C PRO A 213 4.01 -1.60 -4.69
N ALA A 214 4.72 -0.48 -4.61
CA ALA A 214 6.11 -0.41 -4.20
C ALA A 214 6.32 0.80 -3.29
N VAL A 215 7.26 0.71 -2.36
CA VAL A 215 7.59 1.82 -1.44
C VAL A 215 8.40 2.86 -2.21
N SER A 216 7.72 3.90 -2.71
CA SER A 216 8.36 5.02 -3.39
C SER A 216 7.95 6.34 -2.73
N PRO A 217 8.85 6.97 -1.94
CA PRO A 217 8.61 8.26 -1.30
C PRO A 217 8.17 9.35 -2.28
N ALA A 218 8.69 9.35 -3.51
CA ALA A 218 8.31 10.33 -4.53
C ALA A 218 6.84 10.24 -4.93
N HIS A 219 6.32 9.01 -5.12
CA HIS A 219 4.91 8.79 -5.44
C HIS A 219 4.01 9.11 -4.24
N VAL A 220 4.48 8.85 -3.01
CA VAL A 220 3.78 9.25 -1.77
C VAL A 220 3.72 10.77 -1.65
N ALA A 221 4.84 11.46 -1.84
CA ALA A 221 4.92 12.92 -1.78
C ALA A 221 3.98 13.57 -2.80
N ALA A 222 3.97 13.07 -4.04
CA ALA A 222 3.05 13.53 -5.08
C ALA A 222 1.59 13.28 -4.68
N ALA A 223 1.25 12.10 -4.17
CA ALA A 223 -0.10 11.80 -3.71
C ALA A 223 -0.52 12.67 -2.50
N LEU A 224 0.37 12.88 -1.52
CA LEU A 224 0.12 13.74 -0.36
C LEU A 224 -0.05 15.20 -0.75
N SER A 225 0.71 15.70 -1.73
CA SER A 225 0.56 17.06 -2.24
C SER A 225 -0.83 17.34 -2.84
N VAL A 226 -1.51 16.28 -3.32
CA VAL A 226 -2.86 16.37 -3.90
C VAL A 226 -3.93 16.07 -2.86
N LEU A 227 -3.77 15.04 -2.03
CA LEU A 227 -4.83 14.55 -1.14
C LEU A 227 -4.83 15.22 0.24
N ALA A 228 -3.65 15.51 0.78
CA ALA A 228 -3.48 16.04 2.14
C ALA A 228 -2.30 17.04 2.16
N PRO A 229 -2.45 18.19 1.49
CA PRO A 229 -1.37 19.17 1.38
C PRO A 229 -0.99 19.73 2.76
N VAL A 230 0.30 19.69 3.08
CA VAL A 230 0.86 20.31 4.29
C VAL A 230 1.76 21.45 3.85
N PRO A 231 1.45 22.72 4.20
CA PRO A 231 2.27 23.86 3.79
C PRO A 231 3.71 23.68 4.29
N GLY A 232 4.69 23.95 3.42
CA GLY A 232 6.11 23.78 3.69
C GLY A 232 6.68 22.44 3.23
N LYS A 233 6.09 21.31 3.67
CA LYS A 233 6.61 19.96 3.32
C LYS A 233 6.04 19.42 2.01
N PHE A 234 4.72 19.49 1.84
CA PHE A 234 4.01 19.00 0.66
C PHE A 234 3.13 20.12 0.11
N PRO A 235 3.72 21.07 -0.64
CA PRO A 235 2.96 22.22 -1.14
C PRO A 235 1.91 21.75 -2.15
N ALA A 236 0.70 22.29 -2.01
CA ALA A 236 -0.34 22.09 -3.01
C ALA A 236 0.13 22.58 -4.39
N PRO A 237 -0.27 21.90 -5.48
CA PRO A 237 0.13 22.29 -6.82
C PRO A 237 -0.38 23.69 -7.16
N THR A 238 0.46 24.50 -7.81
CA THR A 238 0.12 25.90 -8.12
C THR A 238 -1.01 26.01 -9.13
N ARG A 239 -1.84 27.06 -8.99
CA ARG A 239 -2.97 27.38 -9.90
C ARG A 239 -2.58 27.38 -11.38
N LYS A 240 -1.37 27.89 -11.69
CA LYS A 240 -0.87 27.99 -13.06
C LYS A 240 -0.54 26.61 -13.66
N LYS A 241 0.06 25.72 -12.85
CA LYS A 241 0.47 24.39 -13.30
C LYS A 241 -0.72 23.43 -13.38
N ASN A 242 -1.62 23.48 -12.39
CA ASN A 242 -2.79 22.60 -12.30
C ASN A 242 -4.06 23.42 -11.99
N PRO A 243 -4.75 23.97 -13.01
CA PRO A 243 -6.01 24.68 -12.79
C PRO A 243 -7.13 23.75 -12.29
N GLY A 244 -7.11 22.47 -12.70
CA GLY A 244 -8.10 21.46 -12.31
C GLY A 244 -8.11 21.14 -10.81
N TYR A 245 -7.00 21.39 -10.10
CA TYR A 245 -6.94 21.27 -8.64
C TYR A 245 -7.86 22.27 -7.95
N TYR A 246 -8.09 23.45 -8.51
CA TYR A 246 -8.92 24.49 -7.89
C TYR A 246 -10.37 24.49 -8.39
N ASP A 247 -10.78 23.41 -9.05
CA ASP A 247 -12.17 23.15 -9.40
C ASP A 247 -13.00 22.97 -8.11
N PRO A 248 -14.16 23.64 -7.96
CA PRO A 248 -15.04 23.46 -6.81
C PRO A 248 -15.41 21.99 -6.56
N ILE A 249 -15.55 21.18 -7.61
CA ILE A 249 -15.89 19.75 -7.47
C ILE A 249 -14.76 19.00 -6.76
N PHE A 250 -13.51 19.25 -7.15
CA PHE A 250 -12.35 18.62 -6.54
C PHE A 250 -12.16 19.10 -5.10
N GLN A 251 -12.26 20.41 -4.85
CA GLN A 251 -12.07 20.99 -3.52
C GLN A 251 -13.11 20.51 -2.51
N ASN A 252 -14.38 20.39 -2.95
CA ASN A 252 -15.43 19.79 -2.13
C ASN A 252 -15.16 18.31 -1.83
N GLY A 253 -14.59 17.57 -2.79
CA GLY A 253 -14.16 16.19 -2.59
C GLY A 253 -13.01 16.07 -1.58
N LEU A 254 -12.01 16.94 -1.70
CA LEU A 254 -10.84 16.97 -0.80
C LEU A 254 -11.22 17.32 0.64
N ALA A 255 -12.13 18.27 0.84
CA ALA A 255 -12.62 18.63 2.18
C ALA A 255 -13.32 17.47 2.92
N LYS A 256 -13.78 16.45 2.18
CA LYS A 256 -14.44 15.26 2.72
C LYS A 256 -13.50 14.07 2.91
N LEU A 257 -12.23 14.20 2.49
CA LEU A 257 -11.20 13.18 2.61
C LEU A 257 -10.21 13.58 3.70
N MET A 258 -10.05 12.73 4.70
CA MET A 258 -9.12 12.94 5.81
C MET A 258 -8.10 11.82 5.85
N LEU A 259 -6.81 12.16 5.85
CA LEU A 259 -5.74 11.19 6.06
C LEU A 259 -5.70 10.78 7.53
N ILE A 260 -5.85 9.49 7.82
CA ILE A 260 -5.76 8.96 9.19
C ILE A 260 -4.35 8.45 9.47
N GLY A 261 -3.80 7.64 8.55
CA GLY A 261 -2.50 6.99 8.72
C GLY A 261 -2.18 6.08 7.55
N GLY A 262 -1.22 5.19 7.72
CA GLY A 262 -0.82 4.25 6.69
C GLY A 262 -0.18 2.99 7.25
N ARG A 263 -0.22 1.93 6.46
CA ARG A 263 0.56 0.72 6.66
C ARG A 263 1.71 0.71 5.66
N ILE A 264 2.93 0.62 6.18
CA ILE A 264 4.17 0.64 5.40
C ILE A 264 5.02 -0.54 5.86
N GLU A 265 5.24 -1.50 4.96
CA GLU A 265 6.04 -2.72 5.19
C GLU A 265 5.60 -3.52 6.42
N GLY A 266 4.28 -3.56 6.66
CA GLY A 266 3.70 -4.27 7.80
C GLY A 266 3.67 -3.49 9.11
N LYS A 267 4.30 -2.30 9.17
CA LYS A 267 4.22 -1.39 10.31
C LYS A 267 3.13 -0.35 10.10
N VAL A 268 2.50 0.07 11.19
CA VAL A 268 1.47 1.11 11.18
C VAL A 268 2.14 2.45 11.46
N PHE A 269 1.77 3.47 10.70
CA PHE A 269 2.26 4.83 10.82
C PHE A 269 1.09 5.80 10.93
N ASP A 270 1.21 6.72 11.88
CA ASP A 270 0.31 7.86 11.99
C ASP A 270 0.53 8.86 10.86
N GLN A 271 -0.34 9.86 10.76
CA GLN A 271 -0.22 10.96 9.81
C GLN A 271 1.19 11.59 9.82
N ALA A 272 1.78 11.83 11.00
CA ALA A 272 3.12 12.38 11.12
C ALA A 272 4.20 11.44 10.56
N GLY A 273 4.06 10.13 10.78
CA GLY A 273 4.95 9.11 10.23
C GLY A 273 4.84 9.01 8.71
N VAL A 274 3.62 9.09 8.16
CA VAL A 274 3.38 9.13 6.71
C VAL A 274 4.04 10.36 6.09
N HIS A 275 3.93 11.52 6.74
CA HIS A 275 4.59 12.75 6.29
C HIS A 275 6.12 12.65 6.35
N TRP A 276 6.68 11.94 7.33
CA TRP A 276 8.11 11.65 7.38
C TRP A 276 8.56 10.77 6.22
N VAL A 277 7.83 9.67 5.93
CA VAL A 277 8.16 8.78 4.80
C VAL A 277 8.07 9.51 3.46
N GLY A 278 7.06 10.35 3.27
CA GLY A 278 6.95 11.18 2.05
C GLY A 278 8.05 12.25 1.94
N GLY A 279 8.67 12.64 3.05
CA GLY A 279 9.73 13.65 3.09
C GLY A 279 11.14 13.09 2.82
N ILE A 280 11.27 11.77 2.63
CA ILE A 280 12.55 11.15 2.31
C ILE A 280 12.93 11.50 0.86
N GLU A 281 13.82 12.47 0.72
CA GLU A 281 14.41 12.86 -0.57
C GLU A 281 15.31 11.74 -1.10
N GLY A 282 15.26 11.48 -2.41
CA GLY A 282 16.13 10.48 -3.05
C GLY A 282 15.76 9.01 -2.82
N GLY A 283 14.66 8.71 -2.13
CA GLY A 283 14.17 7.34 -1.96
C GLY A 283 15.20 6.42 -1.26
N ILE A 284 15.41 5.21 -1.81
CA ILE A 284 16.37 4.25 -1.26
C ILE A 284 17.81 4.74 -1.37
N ASP A 285 18.13 5.50 -2.41
CA ASP A 285 19.47 6.04 -2.63
C ASP A 285 19.75 7.22 -1.69
N GLY A 286 18.72 7.99 -1.33
CA GLY A 286 18.79 8.99 -0.27
C GLY A 286 19.09 8.38 1.10
N LEU A 287 18.41 7.28 1.46
CA LEU A 287 18.69 6.56 2.71
C LEU A 287 20.09 5.94 2.70
N ARG A 288 20.53 5.39 1.58
CA ARG A 288 21.90 4.88 1.42
C ARG A 288 22.93 6.01 1.56
N ALA A 289 22.67 7.17 0.95
CA ALA A 289 23.53 8.33 1.08
C ALA A 289 23.58 8.84 2.53
N GLN A 290 22.45 8.86 3.24
CA GLN A 290 22.41 9.22 4.66
C GLN A 290 23.19 8.22 5.53
N LEU A 291 23.06 6.91 5.25
CA LEU A 291 23.85 5.88 5.94
C LEU A 291 25.35 6.09 5.68
N VAL A 292 25.74 6.34 4.43
CA VAL A 292 27.13 6.63 4.06
C VAL A 292 27.63 7.91 4.76
N ALA A 293 26.81 8.95 4.83
CA ALA A 293 27.14 10.20 5.51
C ALA A 293 27.31 10.02 7.03
N ILE A 294 26.46 9.21 7.68
CA ILE A 294 26.60 8.88 9.10
C ILE A 294 27.89 8.09 9.32
N LEU A 295 28.19 7.13 8.44
CA LEU A 295 29.40 6.32 8.53
C LEU A 295 30.67 7.15 8.30
N GLN A 296 30.65 8.05 7.30
CA GLN A 296 31.72 9.02 7.05
C GLN A 296 31.86 10.01 8.21
N GLY A 297 30.75 10.46 8.80
CA GLY A 297 30.74 11.35 9.96
C GLY A 297 31.38 10.71 11.20
N ALA A 298 31.14 9.42 11.44
CA ALA A 298 31.82 8.69 12.50
C ALA A 298 33.34 8.58 12.27
N GLY A 299 33.76 8.33 11.02
CA GLY A 299 35.18 8.32 10.64
C GLY A 299 35.85 9.69 10.79
N LEU A 300 35.21 10.74 10.29
CA LEU A 300 35.66 12.13 10.45
C LEU A 300 35.69 12.56 11.92
N GLY A 301 34.78 12.06 12.75
CA GLY A 301 34.78 12.26 14.20
C GLY A 301 36.08 11.76 14.84
N ILE A 302 36.53 10.56 14.50
CA ILE A 302 37.77 9.99 15.04
C ILE A 302 39.00 10.79 14.56
N THR A 303 39.04 11.16 13.27
CA THR A 303 40.16 11.97 12.75
C THR A 303 40.17 13.37 13.35
N SER A 304 39.01 14.02 13.50
CA SER A 304 38.90 15.36 14.08
C SER A 304 39.26 15.40 15.56
N THR A 305 38.96 14.34 16.33
CA THR A 305 39.38 14.23 17.73
C THR A 305 40.89 14.02 17.86
N LEU A 306 41.49 13.20 16.99
CA LEU A 306 42.95 13.01 16.97
C LEU A 306 43.68 14.28 16.49
N GLU A 307 43.14 14.95 15.48
CA GLU A 307 43.66 16.23 14.97
C GLU A 307 43.45 17.38 15.98
N GLY A 308 42.37 17.36 16.75
CA GLY A 308 42.14 18.31 17.84
C GLY A 308 43.18 18.16 18.95
N GLY A 309 43.53 16.93 19.31
CA GLY A 309 44.63 16.62 20.23
C GLY A 309 45.97 17.14 19.72
N SER A 310 46.31 16.94 18.46
CA SER A 310 47.57 17.42 17.89
C SER A 310 47.61 18.94 17.73
N ARG A 311 46.52 19.58 17.29
CA ARG A 311 46.41 21.05 17.21
C ARG A 311 46.50 21.72 18.56
N SER A 312 45.85 21.17 19.60
CA SER A 312 45.93 21.72 20.96
C SER A 312 47.34 21.65 21.54
N LEU A 313 48.06 20.53 21.32
CA LEU A 313 49.48 20.42 21.68
C LEU A 313 50.34 21.42 20.90
N TRP A 314 50.10 21.57 19.60
CA TRP A 314 50.82 22.53 18.76
C TRP A 314 50.60 23.97 19.22
N LEU A 315 49.35 24.36 19.51
CA LEU A 315 49.03 25.69 20.05
C LEU A 315 49.65 25.94 21.42
N ALA A 316 49.72 24.92 22.29
CA ALA A 316 50.37 25.04 23.59
C ALA A 316 51.89 25.23 23.46
N LEU A 317 52.54 24.52 22.53
CA LEU A 317 53.97 24.68 22.25
C LEU A 317 54.29 26.04 21.61
N GLU A 318 53.49 26.48 20.64
CA GLU A 318 53.69 27.80 20.01
C GLU A 318 53.43 28.92 21.02
N GLY A 319 52.40 28.81 21.88
CA GLY A 319 52.16 29.78 22.95
C GLY A 319 53.32 29.87 23.95
N ARG A 320 53.94 28.73 24.30
CA ARG A 320 55.16 28.71 25.14
C ARG A 320 56.35 29.34 24.44
N LYS A 321 56.51 29.09 23.14
CA LYS A 321 57.57 29.70 22.32
C LYS A 321 57.41 31.22 22.26
N GLU A 322 56.21 31.71 22.01
CA GLU A 322 55.91 33.15 21.97
C GLU A 322 56.15 33.82 23.33
N GLN A 323 55.82 33.14 24.44
CA GLN A 323 56.13 33.63 25.78
C GLN A 323 57.65 33.73 26.03
N LEU A 324 58.42 32.72 25.63
CA LEU A 324 59.90 32.75 25.75
C LEU A 324 60.52 33.81 24.83
N GLU A 325 60.00 34.00 23.63
CA GLU A 325 60.43 35.06 22.72
C GLU A 325 60.08 36.46 23.30
N GLY A 326 58.94 36.60 23.97
CA GLY A 326 58.54 37.81 24.69
C GLY A 326 59.42 38.10 25.91
N GLU A 327 59.76 37.08 26.71
CA GLU A 327 60.69 37.18 27.84
C GLU A 327 62.11 37.54 27.36
N SER A 328 62.58 36.96 26.26
CA SER A 328 63.90 37.26 25.68
C SER A 328 64.02 38.69 25.08
N LYS A 329 62.89 39.30 24.68
CA LYS A 329 62.85 40.70 24.23
C LYS A 329 62.67 41.70 25.37
N GLY A 330 62.24 41.25 26.56
CA GLY A 330 62.10 42.07 27.76
C GLY A 330 63.40 42.25 28.56
N GLU A 331 64.42 41.45 28.28
CA GLU A 331 65.72 41.47 28.97
C GLU A 331 66.81 42.12 28.09
N ALA A 332 66.60 43.39 27.72
CA ALA A 332 67.68 44.27 27.24
C ALA A 332 67.79 45.47 28.20
N PRO A 333 68.57 45.37 29.29
CA PRO A 333 68.78 46.49 30.20
C PRO A 333 69.70 47.53 29.56
N THR A 334 69.20 48.76 29.47
CA THR A 334 70.00 49.99 29.39
C THR A 334 71.06 50.00 30.49
N SER A 335 72.33 49.87 30.11
CA SER A 335 73.48 50.16 30.96
C SER A 335 73.60 51.67 31.18
N SER A 336 73.52 52.11 32.43
CA SER A 336 74.20 53.32 32.93
C SER A 336 75.48 52.93 33.66
#